data_AF-A0AAD7F5L5-F1
#
_entry.id   AF-A0AAD7F5L5-F1
#
_cell.length_a   1.000
_cell.length_b   1.000
_cell.length_c   1.000
_cell.angle_alpha   90.00
_cell.angle_beta   90.00
_cell.angle_gamma   90.00
#
_symmetry.space_group_name_H-M   'P 1'
#
loop_
_entity.id
_entity.type
_entity.pdbx_description
1 polymer ?
#
loop_
_entity_poly.entity_id
_entity_poly.type
_entity_poly.pdbx_seq_one_letter_code
_entity_poly.pdbx_strand_id
1 'polypeptide(L)'
;PFGGMNLITCGDPCQLGPPRGKDLFNHRFTQCFTDESILNDQNTHTRSNCRGMLAWRQIDKVVVLDEIMRQKDDPILKDILGRLRMGTCTDADKGILDSYVLG
;
A
#
# COMPACT_ATOMS: atom_id res chain seq x y z
N PRO A 1 13.14 5.34 -18.15
CA PRO A 1 12.62 4.49 -17.05
C PRO A 1 13.63 3.42 -16.66
N PHE A 2 14.08 3.39 -15.40
CA PHE A 2 14.94 2.34 -14.81
C PHE A 2 16.08 1.81 -15.71
N GLY A 3 16.75 2.67 -16.49
CA GLY A 3 17.85 2.25 -17.38
C GLY A 3 17.46 1.33 -18.54
N GLY A 4 16.18 1.27 -18.93
CA GLY A 4 15.69 0.38 -19.98
C GLY A 4 15.28 -1.01 -19.48
N MET A 5 15.29 -1.24 -18.16
CA MET A 5 14.82 -2.50 -17.59
C MET A 5 13.30 -2.66 -17.73
N ASN A 6 12.87 -3.87 -18.08
CA ASN A 6 11.47 -4.27 -17.96
C ASN A 6 11.17 -4.59 -16.49
N LEU A 7 10.30 -3.80 -15.86
CA LEU A 7 9.99 -3.92 -14.43
C LEU A 7 8.64 -4.61 -14.23
N ILE A 8 8.65 -5.75 -13.55
CA ILE A 8 7.44 -6.42 -13.05
C ILE A 8 7.48 -6.34 -11.53
N THR A 9 6.58 -5.56 -10.94
CA THR A 9 6.41 -5.45 -9.49
C THR A 9 5.17 -6.21 -9.05
N CYS A 10 5.22 -6.75 -7.82
CA CYS A 10 4.07 -7.40 -7.19
C CYS A 10 4.04 -7.04 -5.71
N GLY A 11 2.85 -7.08 -5.14
CA GLY A 11 2.65 -6.74 -3.74
C GLY A 11 1.21 -6.39 -3.45
N ASP A 12 0.98 -5.99 -2.21
CA ASP A 12 -0.34 -5.65 -1.70
C ASP A 12 -0.24 -4.32 -0.93
N PRO A 13 -0.86 -3.23 -1.45
CA PRO A 13 -0.84 -1.93 -0.80
C PRO A 13 -1.52 -1.87 0.58
N CYS A 14 -2.32 -2.88 0.94
CA CYS A 14 -3.01 -2.94 2.23
C CYS A 14 -2.21 -3.69 3.31
N GLN A 15 -0.96 -4.09 3.02
CA GLN A 15 -0.07 -4.71 3.99
C GLN A 15 0.66 -3.68 4.86
N LEU A 16 1.50 -4.18 5.78
CA LEU A 16 2.35 -3.36 6.61
C LEU A 16 3.25 -2.46 5.76
N GLY A 17 3.37 -1.21 6.19
CA GLY A 17 4.36 -0.29 5.63
C GLY A 17 5.79 -0.78 5.84
N PRO A 18 6.77 -0.19 5.13
CA PRO A 18 8.17 -0.57 5.24
C PRO A 18 8.68 -0.40 6.68
N PRO A 19 9.42 -1.38 7.26
CA PRO A 19 9.94 -1.27 8.62
C PRO A 19 10.80 -0.01 8.81
N ARG A 20 10.42 0.85 9.76
CA ARG A 20 11.09 2.14 10.04
C ARG A 20 11.14 3.11 8.85
N GLY A 21 10.49 2.77 7.73
CA GLY A 21 10.37 3.61 6.56
C GLY A 21 9.09 4.43 6.60
N LYS A 22 8.98 5.38 5.68
CA LYS A 22 7.74 6.10 5.41
C LYS A 22 7.14 5.55 4.12
N ASP A 23 5.82 5.51 4.05
CA ASP A 23 5.12 5.07 2.84
C ASP A 23 5.44 5.97 1.66
N LEU A 24 5.45 5.39 0.46
CA LEU A 24 5.78 6.09 -0.78
C LEU A 24 4.89 7.31 -1.04
N PHE A 25 3.61 7.23 -0.62
CA PHE A 25 2.61 8.29 -0.75
C PHE A 25 2.24 8.92 0.59
N ASN A 26 3.20 9.10 1.49
CA ASN A 26 2.95 9.81 2.73
C ASN A 26 2.64 11.30 2.45
N HIS A 27 1.52 11.82 2.95
CA HIS A 27 1.09 13.21 2.76
C HIS A 27 2.12 14.24 3.29
N ARG A 28 2.99 13.86 4.23
CA ARG A 28 4.10 14.72 4.69
C ARG A 28 5.19 14.89 3.63
N PHE A 29 5.23 14.00 2.63
CA PHE A 29 6.08 14.13 1.45
C PHE A 29 5.38 14.80 0.28
N THR A 30 4.07 15.07 0.33
CA THR A 30 3.39 15.89 -0.68
C THR A 30 3.49 17.39 -0.37
N GLN A 31 3.89 17.75 0.86
CA GLN A 31 4.26 19.12 1.28
C GLN A 31 5.61 19.59 0.73
N CYS A 32 6.16 18.91 -0.29
CA CYS A 32 7.33 19.41 -1.02
C CYS A 32 7.00 20.61 -1.93
N PHE A 33 5.71 20.92 -2.08
CA PHE A 33 5.19 22.10 -2.72
C PHE A 33 4.56 22.97 -1.63
N THR A 34 5.25 24.01 -1.19
CA THR A 34 4.67 25.08 -0.36
C THR A 34 3.93 26.07 -1.25
N ASP A 35 3.01 26.86 -0.68
CA ASP A 35 2.20 27.89 -1.37
C ASP A 35 3.06 28.88 -2.18
N GLU A 36 4.34 29.03 -1.80
CA GLU A 36 5.38 29.60 -2.64
C GLU A 36 6.15 28.46 -3.31
N SER A 37 5.96 28.33 -4.62
CA SER A 37 6.43 27.32 -5.59
C SER A 37 7.93 26.95 -5.64
N ILE A 38 8.69 27.18 -4.57
CA ILE A 38 10.08 26.73 -4.47
C ILE A 38 10.05 25.32 -3.91
N LEU A 39 10.30 24.33 -4.79
CA LEU A 39 10.72 23.00 -4.36
C LEU A 39 11.77 23.19 -3.26
N ASN A 40 11.60 22.53 -2.11
CA ASN A 40 12.63 22.48 -1.07
C ASN A 40 13.80 21.59 -1.55
N ASP A 41 14.37 21.94 -2.71
CA ASP A 41 15.31 21.19 -3.54
C ASP A 41 16.69 21.07 -2.88
N GLN A 42 16.95 21.86 -1.84
CA GLN A 42 18.13 21.69 -1.00
C GLN A 42 17.97 20.55 0.01
N ASN A 43 16.75 20.04 0.25
CA ASN A 43 16.52 18.89 1.10
C ASN A 43 16.69 17.58 0.31
N THR A 44 17.80 16.89 0.58
CA THR A 44 18.15 15.61 -0.06
C THR A 44 17.08 14.53 0.15
N HIS A 45 16.38 14.54 1.28
CA HIS A 45 15.31 13.58 1.57
C HIS A 45 14.08 13.85 0.70
N THR A 46 13.69 15.13 0.58
CA THR A 46 12.62 15.57 -0.31
C THR A 46 12.87 15.12 -1.75
N ARG A 47 14.08 15.33 -2.28
CA ARG A 47 14.45 14.89 -3.64
C ARG A 47 14.38 13.37 -3.81
N SER A 48 14.87 12.62 -2.83
CA SER A 48 14.82 11.15 -2.86
C SER A 48 13.37 10.64 -2.93
N ASN A 49 12.48 11.19 -2.11
CA ASN A 49 11.07 10.81 -2.09
C ASN A 49 10.36 11.18 -3.40
N CYS A 50 10.59 12.39 -3.93
CA CYS A 50 10.06 12.80 -5.22
C CYS A 50 10.51 11.89 -6.35
N ARG A 51 11.78 11.48 -6.37
CA ARG A 51 12.31 10.51 -7.35
C ARG A 51 11.62 9.15 -7.22
N GLY A 52 11.39 8.65 -6.01
CA GLY A 52 10.65 7.41 -5.77
C GLY A 52 9.22 7.48 -6.32
N MET A 53 8.50 8.56 -6.03
CA MET A 53 7.14 8.79 -6.55
C MET A 53 7.12 8.89 -8.08
N LEU A 54 8.07 9.63 -8.68
CA LEU A 54 8.20 9.76 -10.14
C LEU A 54 8.59 8.44 -10.81
N ALA A 55 9.39 7.61 -10.15
CA ALA A 55 9.76 6.29 -10.63
C ALA A 55 8.55 5.35 -10.59
N TRP A 56 7.75 5.36 -9.52
CA TRP A 56 6.52 4.57 -9.42
C TRP A 56 5.45 5.01 -10.44
N ARG A 57 5.32 6.31 -10.71
CA ARG A 57 4.43 6.83 -11.76
C ARG A 57 4.80 6.41 -13.19
N GLN A 58 6.00 5.86 -13.41
CA GLN A 58 6.39 5.31 -14.72
C GLN A 58 5.87 3.89 -14.94
N ILE A 59 5.27 3.25 -13.93
CA ILE A 59 4.54 1.99 -14.11
C ILE A 59 3.24 2.34 -14.84
N ASP A 60 3.08 1.80 -16.05
CA ASP A 60 1.99 2.13 -16.98
C ASP A 60 0.87 1.08 -17.01
N LYS A 61 1.14 -0.12 -16.47
CA LYS A 61 0.19 -1.22 -16.42
C LYS A 61 0.02 -1.74 -15.00
N VAL A 62 -1.23 -1.87 -14.58
CA VAL A 62 -1.63 -2.49 -13.31
C VAL A 62 -2.52 -3.70 -13.63
N VAL A 63 -2.21 -4.83 -13.00
CA VAL A 63 -3.03 -6.04 -13.03
C VAL A 63 -3.45 -6.32 -11.60
N VAL A 64 -4.76 -6.39 -11.37
CA VAL A 64 -5.34 -6.72 -10.05
C VAL A 64 -5.77 -8.17 -10.08
N LEU A 65 -5.33 -8.94 -9.08
CA LEU A 65 -5.81 -10.31 -8.84
C LEU A 65 -6.96 -10.23 -7.83
N ASP A 66 -8.13 -10.75 -8.19
CA ASP A 66 -9.37 -10.68 -7.41
C ASP A 66 -9.71 -12.00 -6.70
N GLU A 67 -9.25 -13.13 -7.22
CA GLU A 67 -9.51 -14.44 -6.63
C GLU A 67 -8.61 -14.75 -5.42
N ILE A 68 -9.22 -14.88 -4.24
CA ILE A 68 -8.54 -15.30 -3.01
C ILE A 68 -8.42 -16.83 -2.95
N MET A 69 -7.23 -17.33 -3.23
CA MET A 69 -6.95 -18.78 -3.25
C MET A 69 -6.64 -19.38 -1.87
N ARG A 70 -6.12 -18.58 -0.93
CA ARG A 70 -5.65 -19.09 0.37
C ARG A 70 -6.80 -19.55 1.27
N GLN A 71 -7.85 -18.74 1.36
CA GLN A 71 -9.07 -19.05 2.10
C GLN A 71 -10.18 -19.54 1.17
N LYS A 72 -9.85 -20.23 0.07
CA LYS A 72 -10.83 -20.64 -0.94
C LYS A 72 -11.94 -21.55 -0.36
N ASP A 73 -11.57 -22.39 0.60
CA ASP A 73 -12.45 -23.38 1.22
C ASP A 73 -13.13 -22.83 2.50
N ASP A 74 -12.86 -21.57 2.85
CA ASP A 74 -13.40 -20.88 4.01
C ASP A 74 -14.02 -19.53 3.61
N PRO A 75 -15.27 -19.55 3.12
CA PRO A 75 -15.93 -18.34 2.65
C PRO A 75 -16.16 -17.32 3.76
N ILE A 76 -16.27 -17.76 5.03
CA ILE A 76 -16.49 -16.89 6.18
C ILE A 76 -15.22 -16.09 6.46
N LEU A 77 -14.07 -16.77 6.59
CA LEU A 77 -12.80 -16.09 6.84
C LEU A 77 -12.40 -15.21 5.65
N LYS A 78 -12.66 -15.66 4.40
CA LYS A 78 -12.43 -14.86 3.20
C LYS A 78 -13.18 -13.52 3.23
N ASP A 79 -14.46 -13.55 3.62
CA ASP A 79 -15.32 -12.38 3.69
C ASP A 79 -14.90 -11.40 4.82
N ILE A 80 -14.55 -11.93 6.00
CA ILE A 80 -14.02 -11.15 7.13
C ILE A 80 -12.70 -10.46 6.74
N LEU A 81 -11.77 -11.18 6.12
CA LEU A 81 -10.50 -10.60 5.67
C LEU A 81 -10.71 -9.54 4.57
N GLY A 82 -11.73 -9.73 3.72
CA GLY A 82 -12.16 -8.73 2.74
C GLY A 82 -12.60 -7.42 3.40
N ARG A 83 -13.45 -7.50 4.44
CA ARG A 83 -13.84 -6.31 5.24
C ARG A 83 -12.68 -5.69 5.99
N LEU A 84 -11.78 -6.51 6.54
CA LEU A 84 -10.60 -6.05 7.26
C LEU A 84 -9.69 -5.22 6.35
N ARG A 85 -9.49 -5.69 5.12
CA ARG A 85 -8.73 -4.99 4.08
C ARG A 85 -9.30 -3.60 3.76
N MET A 86 -10.62 -3.47 3.76
CA MET A 86 -11.32 -2.21 3.47
C MET A 86 -11.53 -1.33 4.70
N GLY A 87 -11.18 -1.80 5.91
CA GLY A 87 -11.42 -1.08 7.15
C GLY A 87 -12.90 -1.02 7.55
N THR A 88 -13.73 -1.97 7.09
CA THR A 88 -15.19 -2.00 7.32
C THR A 88 -15.62 -3.16 8.22
N CYS A 89 -14.73 -3.65 9.08
CA CYS A 89 -15.05 -4.69 10.05
C CYS A 89 -16.06 -4.20 11.10
N THR A 90 -16.89 -5.13 11.57
CA THR A 90 -17.84 -4.95 12.65
C THR A 90 -17.38 -5.64 13.93
N ASP A 91 -18.00 -5.34 15.07
CA ASP A 91 -17.74 -6.07 16.33
C ASP A 91 -18.08 -7.56 16.22
N ALA A 92 -19.07 -7.91 15.37
CA ALA A 92 -19.39 -9.30 15.07
C ALA A 92 -18.25 -10.01 14.33
N ASP A 93 -17.62 -9.34 13.35
CA ASP A 93 -16.46 -9.88 12.63
C ASP A 93 -15.29 -10.17 13.57
N LYS A 94 -15.08 -9.29 14.56
CA LYS A 94 -14.07 -9.51 15.61
C LYS A 94 -14.38 -10.78 16.41
N GLY A 95 -15.61 -10.95 16.88
CA GLY A 95 -15.99 -12.14 17.64
C GLY A 95 -15.80 -13.44 16.86
N ILE A 96 -16.07 -13.42 15.54
CA ILE A 96 -15.79 -14.57 14.67
C ILE A 96 -14.28 -14.77 14.55
N LEU A 97 -13.49 -13.72 14.28
CA LEU A 97 -12.04 -13.84 14.15
C LEU A 97 -11.37 -14.34 15.44
N ASP A 98 -11.84 -13.88 16.61
CA ASP A 98 -11.36 -14.34 17.92
C ASP A 98 -11.53 -15.86 18.06
N SER A 99 -12.62 -16.44 17.54
CA SER A 99 -12.82 -17.90 17.57
C SER A 99 -11.82 -18.70 16.71
N TYR A 100 -11.23 -18.08 15.68
CA TYR A 100 -10.17 -18.72 14.86
C TYR A 100 -8.80 -18.70 15.54
N VAL A 101 -8.54 -17.73 16.42
CA VAL A 101 -7.20 -17.45 16.96
C VAL A 101 -7.07 -17.92 18.42
N LEU A 102 -8.14 -17.78 19.20
CA LEU A 102 -8.16 -18.04 20.65
C LEU A 102 -8.85 -19.36 21.01
N GLY A 103 -9.27 -20.14 20.02
CA GLY A 103 -9.85 -21.47 20.20
C GLY A 103 -8.90 -22.48 20.82
#